data_AF-N4V8U9-F1
#
_entry.id   AF-N4V8U9-F1
#
_cell.length_a   1.000
_cell.length_b   1.000
_cell.length_c   1.000
_cell.angle_alpha   90.00
_cell.angle_beta   90.00
_cell.angle_gamma   90.00
#
_symmetry.space_group_name_H-M   'P 1'
#
loop_
_entity.id
_entity.type
_entity.pdbx_description
1 polymer ?
#
loop_
_entity_poly.entity_id
_entity_poly.type
_entity_poly.pdbx_seq_one_letter_code
_entity_poly.pdbx_strand_id
1 'polypeptide(L)'
;MDVHLLVYDLSRGLARQMSQGMLGFHLDAIYHTSIQLNGREYVYDGGIVDILPGSSHLGQPMERIFLGRTELPKEVIEEFLDSLRPIFTVEAYDLWKHNCNNFSDSFAQFLLGKGIPEHIIKMPDAVLSSPIGRMLMPQLNQTINATRQNGSILGIQNQSPPTNGFRPAAQPAKPQPKVKVAHSSQELDSALESAKESCAVVYFTSATCPPCRVIAPVFDDLSAEAGDRATFIKVDVAQLTPLPGKNYPRATPTFVTYLHGEKENEWAGADSAALRGNVQLLLQMAWPRHPHESLNLPSFSHPNAQPVLYSKVPPLDKLLAKMGSAASDSAIQELKKFIESRHQQGAATTVLPDLANLSVFFKSSIHSLPAEVLFPIVDLFRCALVDARLSGYFAEEKGHQTVLAILDYVNSHSECPYALRLVALQMACNLFSTPLYPEEILRNESLRTPIIQLISSSFLDDSHNNIRVSASSLLFNVSLANNKARRDARNVIPDGDSVELAASVLEAIGQEESSPEALQGMLLALGNLMYCAPSDSEVADLLRTMDAEDAILGKKKQFPKEKLITEVGAELLGKGLRRP
;
A
#
# COMPACT_ATOMS: atom_id res chain seq x y z
N MET A 1 7.93 -0.74 20.38
CA MET A 1 6.68 -0.22 20.97
C MET A 1 5.93 -1.35 21.66
N ASP A 2 5.35 -1.10 22.84
CA ASP A 2 4.57 -2.11 23.57
C ASP A 2 3.15 -2.23 22.97
N VAL A 3 2.77 -3.45 22.59
CA VAL A 3 1.46 -3.80 22.04
C VAL A 3 0.58 -4.38 23.15
N HIS A 4 -0.55 -3.74 23.43
CA HIS A 4 -1.51 -4.22 24.42
C HIS A 4 -2.87 -4.47 23.77
N LEU A 5 -3.53 -5.55 24.16
CA LEU A 5 -4.94 -5.79 23.86
C LEU A 5 -5.77 -5.18 24.98
N LEU A 6 -6.70 -4.30 24.63
CA LEU A 6 -7.70 -3.80 25.56
C LEU A 6 -8.97 -4.61 25.37
N VAL A 7 -9.47 -5.19 26.46
CA VAL A 7 -10.66 -6.04 26.47
C VAL A 7 -11.77 -5.31 27.23
N TYR A 8 -12.93 -5.20 26.59
CA TYR A 8 -14.13 -4.56 27.11
C TYR A 8 -15.27 -5.56 27.20
N ASP A 9 -16.17 -5.37 28.16
CA ASP A 9 -17.40 -6.13 28.30
C ASP A 9 -18.60 -5.30 27.84
N LEU A 10 -19.15 -5.63 26.67
CA LEU A 10 -20.34 -4.98 26.13
C LEU A 10 -21.60 -5.26 26.97
N SER A 11 -21.60 -6.32 27.79
CA SER A 11 -22.73 -6.70 28.63
C SER A 11 -22.76 -5.99 29.99
N ARG A 12 -21.66 -5.32 30.38
CA ARG A 12 -21.49 -4.66 31.69
C ARG A 12 -21.79 -5.59 32.88
N GLY A 13 -21.31 -6.84 32.81
CA GLY A 13 -21.46 -7.86 33.84
C GLY A 13 -22.71 -8.74 33.72
N LEU A 14 -23.64 -8.41 32.80
CA LEU A 14 -24.87 -9.19 32.62
C LEU A 14 -24.60 -10.58 32.04
N ALA A 15 -23.60 -10.71 31.15
CA ALA A 15 -23.21 -12.00 30.58
C ALA A 15 -22.83 -12.99 31.69
N ARG A 16 -21.95 -12.58 32.61
CA ARG A 16 -21.50 -13.40 33.74
C ARG A 16 -22.63 -13.90 34.63
N GLN A 17 -23.67 -13.09 34.81
CA GLN A 17 -24.80 -13.41 35.68
C GLN A 17 -25.84 -14.32 35.01
N MET A 18 -26.00 -14.22 33.68
CA MET A 18 -27.11 -14.84 32.97
C MET A 18 -26.71 -16.01 32.05
N SER A 19 -25.44 -16.09 31.63
CA SER A 19 -24.98 -17.05 30.62
C SER A 19 -25.21 -18.50 31.03
N GLN A 20 -24.98 -18.85 32.31
CA GLN A 20 -25.10 -20.22 32.80
C GLN A 20 -26.54 -20.74 32.67
N GLY A 21 -27.53 -19.88 32.91
CA GLY A 21 -28.95 -20.21 32.79
C GLY A 21 -29.49 -20.13 31.37
N MET A 22 -28.92 -19.28 30.51
CA MET A 22 -29.42 -19.03 29.15
C MET A 22 -28.66 -19.80 28.06
N LEU A 23 -27.34 -19.90 28.13
CA LEU A 23 -26.51 -20.53 27.10
C LEU A 23 -26.09 -21.96 27.50
N GLY A 24 -26.30 -22.34 28.77
CA GLY A 24 -25.89 -23.62 29.31
C GLY A 24 -24.39 -23.71 29.67
N PHE A 25 -23.67 -22.59 29.57
CA PHE A 25 -22.26 -22.47 29.95
C PHE A 25 -21.94 -21.07 30.49
N HIS A 26 -20.84 -20.95 31.23
CA HIS A 26 -20.42 -19.68 31.83
C HIS A 26 -19.67 -18.84 30.78
N LEU A 27 -20.11 -17.60 30.59
CA LEU A 27 -19.49 -16.61 29.71
C LEU A 27 -19.22 -15.38 30.57
N ASP A 28 -17.96 -15.05 30.80
CA ASP A 28 -17.58 -13.97 31.72
C ASP A 28 -17.97 -12.58 31.19
N ALA A 29 -17.96 -12.38 29.87
CA ALA A 29 -18.26 -11.10 29.23
C ALA A 29 -18.65 -11.28 27.74
N ILE A 30 -19.31 -10.28 27.16
CA ILE A 30 -19.38 -10.14 25.70
C ILE A 30 -18.16 -9.31 25.27
N TYR A 31 -17.13 -10.02 24.84
CA TYR A 31 -15.83 -9.42 24.56
C TYR A 31 -15.85 -8.52 23.32
N HIS A 32 -15.45 -7.27 23.53
CA HIS A 32 -15.01 -6.35 22.49
C HIS A 32 -13.53 -6.03 22.71
N THR A 33 -12.75 -5.98 21.64
CA THR A 33 -11.31 -5.73 21.73
C THR A 33 -10.84 -4.62 20.81
N SER A 34 -9.76 -3.98 21.25
CA SER A 34 -8.98 -3.00 20.51
C SER A 34 -7.50 -3.17 20.81
N ILE A 35 -6.64 -2.67 19.92
CA ILE A 35 -5.19 -2.72 20.08
C ILE A 35 -4.68 -1.35 20.51
N GLN A 36 -4.02 -1.29 21.65
CA GLN A 36 -3.30 -0.11 22.11
C GLN A 36 -1.82 -0.20 21.70
N LEU A 37 -1.37 0.81 20.96
CA LEU A 37 0.00 0.96 20.52
C LEU A 37 0.42 2.43 20.56
N ASN A 38 1.58 2.70 21.18
CA ASN A 38 2.17 4.04 21.25
C ASN A 38 1.23 5.15 21.77
N GLY A 39 0.43 4.82 22.80
CA GLY A 39 -0.51 5.75 23.42
C GLY A 39 -1.80 6.00 22.62
N ARG A 40 -1.99 5.34 21.46
CA ARG A 40 -3.26 5.31 20.71
C ARG A 40 -3.93 3.95 20.81
N GLU A 41 -5.24 3.94 20.70
CA GLU A 41 -6.09 2.76 20.65
C GLU A 41 -6.72 2.67 19.25
N TYR A 42 -6.50 1.54 18.57
CA TYR A 42 -7.06 1.25 17.25
C TYR A 42 -8.22 0.28 17.40
N VAL A 43 -9.38 0.67 16.88
CA VAL A 43 -10.65 -0.06 17.01
C VAL A 43 -11.37 -0.10 15.68
N TYR A 44 -12.12 -1.16 15.42
CA TYR A 44 -12.98 -1.27 14.25
C TYR A 44 -14.43 -0.99 14.64
N ASP A 45 -15.00 0.11 14.14
CA ASP A 45 -16.39 0.50 14.43
C ASP A 45 -17.13 0.96 13.17
N GLY A 46 -17.34 0.03 12.23
CA GLY A 46 -17.78 0.36 10.86
C GLY A 46 -16.67 0.98 9.99
N GLY A 47 -15.48 1.16 10.56
CA GLY A 47 -14.26 1.57 9.91
C GLY A 47 -13.13 1.50 10.92
N ILE A 48 -11.88 1.55 10.46
CA ILE A 48 -10.73 1.57 11.38
C ILE A 48 -10.63 2.98 11.95
N VAL A 49 -10.78 3.11 13.27
CA VAL A 49 -10.73 4.37 14.01
C VAL A 49 -9.55 4.33 14.98
N ASP A 50 -8.83 5.45 15.06
CA ASP A 50 -7.80 5.67 16.08
C ASP A 50 -8.32 6.66 17.15
N ILE A 51 -8.27 6.25 18.41
CA ILE A 51 -8.75 7.03 19.54
C ILE A 51 -7.71 7.08 20.67
N LEU A 52 -7.94 7.96 21.64
CA LEU A 52 -7.19 7.92 22.89
C LEU A 52 -7.74 6.79 23.78
N PRO A 53 -6.87 5.96 24.40
CA PRO A 53 -7.29 4.89 25.29
C PRO A 53 -8.29 5.35 26.35
N GLY A 54 -9.47 4.73 26.40
CA GLY A 54 -10.52 5.05 27.37
C GLY A 54 -11.30 6.34 27.08
N SER A 55 -11.15 6.93 25.89
CA SER A 55 -11.97 8.07 25.43
C SER A 55 -13.28 7.66 24.76
N SER A 56 -13.48 6.35 24.52
CA SER A 56 -14.73 5.82 23.97
C SER A 56 -15.84 5.75 25.02
N HIS A 57 -17.09 5.69 24.56
CA HIS A 57 -18.26 5.49 25.43
C HIS A 57 -18.28 4.11 26.12
N LEU A 58 -17.35 3.21 25.75
CA LEU A 58 -17.14 1.91 26.40
C LEU A 58 -16.46 2.06 27.77
N GLY A 59 -15.86 3.22 28.06
CA GLY A 59 -15.24 3.51 29.35
C GLY A 59 -13.85 2.91 29.48
N GLN A 60 -13.49 2.47 30.70
CA GLN A 60 -12.19 1.85 30.95
C GLN A 60 -12.22 0.36 30.58
N PRO A 61 -11.13 -0.19 30.01
CA PRO A 61 -11.04 -1.60 29.67
C PRO A 61 -11.14 -2.46 30.94
N MET A 62 -11.87 -3.57 30.82
CA MET A 62 -11.98 -4.59 31.88
C MET A 62 -10.63 -5.25 32.13
N GLU A 63 -9.90 -5.52 31.05
CA GLU A 63 -8.58 -6.13 31.11
C GLU A 63 -7.64 -5.50 30.08
N ARG A 64 -6.39 -5.33 30.47
CA ARG A 64 -5.30 -4.89 29.59
C ARG A 64 -4.27 -6.01 29.52
N ILE A 65 -4.25 -6.73 28.40
CA ILE A 65 -3.36 -7.87 28.19
C ILE A 65 -2.14 -7.39 27.41
N PHE A 66 -0.94 -7.58 27.97
CA PHE A 66 0.29 -7.34 27.25
C PHE A 66 0.53 -8.47 26.24
N LEU A 67 0.45 -8.16 24.94
CA LEU A 67 0.67 -9.14 23.89
C LEU A 67 2.15 -9.28 23.56
N GLY A 68 2.90 -8.17 23.54
CA GLY A 68 4.33 -8.20 23.22
C GLY A 68 4.90 -6.84 22.83
N ARG A 69 6.11 -6.86 22.25
CA ARG A 69 6.77 -5.68 21.68
C ARG A 69 6.90 -5.83 20.19
N THR A 70 6.54 -4.77 19.46
CA THR A 70 6.79 -4.64 18.02
C THR A 70 7.92 -3.65 17.79
N GLU A 71 8.79 -3.91 16.81
CA GLU A 71 9.86 -3.00 16.39
C GLU A 71 9.52 -2.25 15.10
N LEU A 72 8.30 -2.46 14.57
CA LEU A 72 7.84 -1.87 13.32
C LEU A 72 7.77 -0.34 13.41
N PRO A 73 8.24 0.42 12.40
CA PRO A 73 8.04 1.86 12.31
C PRO A 73 6.56 2.26 12.24
N LYS A 74 6.25 3.50 12.62
CA LYS A 74 4.86 4.00 12.63
C LYS A 74 4.27 4.08 11.23
N GLU A 75 5.09 4.45 10.26
CA GLU A 75 4.75 4.62 8.85
C GLU A 75 4.27 3.29 8.26
N VAL A 76 5.01 2.21 8.51
CA VAL A 76 4.67 0.83 8.10
C VAL A 76 3.33 0.38 8.69
N ILE A 77 3.09 0.71 9.97
CA ILE A 77 1.83 0.39 10.63
C ILE A 77 0.66 1.14 9.99
N GLU A 78 0.85 2.42 9.64
CA GLU A 78 -0.18 3.22 8.97
C GLU A 78 -0.50 2.68 7.57
N GLU A 79 0.51 2.30 6.78
CA GLU A 79 0.33 1.68 5.47
C GLU A 79 -0.38 0.33 5.56
N PHE A 80 -0.04 -0.49 6.56
CA PHE A 80 -0.76 -1.73 6.82
C PHE A 80 -2.23 -1.46 7.18
N LEU A 81 -2.51 -0.50 8.06
CA LEU A 81 -3.89 -0.13 8.41
C LEU A 81 -4.66 0.37 7.18
N ASP A 82 -4.02 1.13 6.30
CA ASP A 82 -4.62 1.56 5.03
C ASP A 82 -4.96 0.38 4.12
N SER A 83 -4.14 -0.66 4.10
CA SER A 83 -4.46 -1.92 3.39
C SER A 83 -5.67 -2.66 3.97
N LEU A 84 -5.96 -2.47 5.27
CA LEU A 84 -7.12 -3.06 5.95
C LEU A 84 -8.41 -2.25 5.77
N ARG A 85 -8.32 -0.93 5.57
CA ARG A 85 -9.50 -0.06 5.36
C ARG A 85 -10.50 -0.58 4.30
N PRO A 86 -10.09 -1.08 3.12
CA PRO A 86 -11.03 -1.64 2.15
C PRO A 86 -11.65 -2.98 2.57
N ILE A 87 -11.07 -3.67 3.56
CA ILE A 87 -11.56 -4.95 4.11
C ILE A 87 -12.50 -4.73 5.30
N PHE A 88 -12.21 -3.73 6.13
CA PHE A 88 -12.93 -3.40 7.36
C PHE A 88 -13.81 -2.16 7.16
N THR A 89 -14.93 -2.34 6.44
CA THR A 89 -15.91 -1.28 6.14
C THR A 89 -17.25 -1.47 6.86
N VAL A 90 -18.09 -0.43 6.90
CA VAL A 90 -19.42 -0.48 7.52
C VAL A 90 -20.27 -1.60 6.90
N GLU A 91 -20.16 -1.77 5.57
CA GLU A 91 -20.89 -2.78 4.82
C GLU A 91 -20.41 -4.19 5.15
N ALA A 92 -19.09 -4.37 5.30
CA ALA A 92 -18.48 -5.66 5.56
C ALA A 92 -18.66 -6.14 7.00
N TYR A 93 -18.93 -5.25 7.96
CA TYR A 93 -19.06 -5.61 9.37
C TYR A 93 -20.04 -6.76 9.57
N ASP A 94 -19.71 -7.72 10.43
CA ASP A 94 -20.57 -8.82 10.84
C ASP A 94 -20.29 -9.13 12.31
N LEU A 95 -21.33 -9.12 13.14
CA LEU A 95 -21.19 -9.33 14.60
C LEU A 95 -20.47 -10.62 14.95
N TRP A 96 -20.66 -11.67 14.15
CA TRP A 96 -20.22 -13.02 14.45
C TRP A 96 -18.89 -13.33 13.79
N LYS A 97 -18.68 -12.84 12.56
CA LYS A 97 -17.57 -13.27 11.71
C LYS A 97 -16.62 -12.15 11.27
N HIS A 98 -17.03 -10.89 11.35
CA HIS A 98 -16.20 -9.75 10.94
C HIS A 98 -16.42 -8.55 11.85
N ASN A 99 -15.91 -8.67 13.07
CA ASN A 99 -16.07 -7.68 14.13
C ASN A 99 -14.72 -7.18 14.63
N CYS A 100 -14.77 -6.40 15.71
CA CYS A 100 -13.62 -5.78 16.36
C CYS A 100 -12.56 -6.78 16.83
N ASN A 101 -12.98 -8.00 17.18
CA ASN A 101 -12.07 -9.07 17.59
C ASN A 101 -11.30 -9.62 16.39
N ASN A 102 -11.94 -9.77 15.22
CA ASN A 102 -11.26 -10.18 13.98
C ASN A 102 -10.26 -9.12 13.49
N PHE A 103 -10.60 -7.83 13.66
CA PHE A 103 -9.68 -6.73 13.40
C PHE A 103 -8.47 -6.77 14.33
N SER A 104 -8.70 -6.83 15.65
CA SER A 104 -7.64 -6.87 16.66
C SER A 104 -6.75 -8.10 16.50
N ASP A 105 -7.32 -9.23 16.08
CA ASP A 105 -6.57 -10.44 15.75
C ASP A 105 -5.66 -10.26 14.52
N SER A 106 -6.23 -9.79 13.40
CA SER A 106 -5.46 -9.53 12.17
C SER A 106 -4.32 -8.54 12.42
N PHE A 107 -4.59 -7.51 13.23
CA PHE A 107 -3.62 -6.49 13.55
C PHE A 107 -2.55 -6.98 14.54
N ALA A 108 -2.93 -7.74 15.58
CA ALA A 108 -1.98 -8.37 16.49
C ALA A 108 -1.06 -9.35 15.77
N GLN A 109 -1.61 -10.12 14.83
CA GLN A 109 -0.84 -11.09 14.06
C GLN A 109 0.17 -10.43 13.11
N PHE A 110 -0.19 -9.31 12.50
CA PHE A 110 0.78 -8.49 11.77
C PHE A 110 1.88 -7.93 12.69
N LEU A 111 1.50 -7.36 13.83
CA LEU A 111 2.45 -6.68 14.74
C LEU A 111 3.42 -7.65 15.45
N LEU A 112 2.97 -8.87 15.76
CA LEU A 112 3.66 -9.80 16.68
C LEU A 112 3.80 -11.23 16.15
N GLY A 113 3.17 -11.58 15.03
CA GLY A 113 3.09 -12.95 14.51
C GLY A 113 2.20 -13.89 15.30
N LYS A 114 1.43 -13.38 16.25
CA LYS A 114 0.46 -14.15 17.05
C LYS A 114 -0.85 -13.38 17.20
N GLY A 115 -1.95 -14.11 17.12
CA GLY A 115 -3.28 -13.57 17.30
C GLY A 115 -3.61 -13.19 18.74
N ILE A 116 -4.87 -12.80 18.96
CA ILE A 116 -5.41 -12.52 20.30
C ILE A 116 -5.85 -13.83 20.98
N PRO A 117 -6.11 -13.85 22.31
CA PRO A 117 -6.49 -15.07 23.02
C PRO A 117 -7.68 -15.81 22.38
N GLU A 118 -7.54 -17.13 22.17
CA GLU A 118 -8.53 -17.93 21.43
C GLU A 118 -9.95 -17.85 22.00
N HIS A 119 -10.09 -17.73 23.32
CA HIS A 119 -11.40 -17.66 23.97
C HIS A 119 -12.19 -16.39 23.57
N ILE A 120 -11.51 -15.33 23.12
CA ILE A 120 -12.13 -14.09 22.63
C ILE A 120 -12.58 -14.27 21.17
N ILE A 121 -11.70 -14.81 20.32
CA ILE A 121 -11.98 -15.01 18.88
C ILE A 121 -13.08 -16.05 18.67
N LYS A 122 -13.04 -17.16 19.42
CA LYS A 122 -14.00 -18.28 19.30
C LYS A 122 -15.30 -18.05 20.09
N MET A 123 -15.45 -16.90 20.76
CA MET A 123 -16.65 -16.58 21.55
C MET A 123 -17.94 -16.59 20.70
N PRO A 124 -17.98 -15.95 19.51
CA PRO A 124 -19.17 -16.00 18.65
C PRO A 124 -19.60 -17.43 18.29
N ASP A 125 -18.64 -18.31 17.96
CA ASP A 125 -18.90 -19.71 17.63
C ASP A 125 -19.45 -20.48 18.84
N ALA A 126 -18.89 -20.25 20.02
CA ALA A 126 -19.38 -20.84 21.27
C ALA A 126 -20.84 -20.43 21.54
N VAL A 127 -21.21 -19.16 21.33
CA VAL A 127 -22.58 -18.68 21.49
C VAL A 127 -23.51 -19.33 20.45
N LEU A 128 -23.11 -19.38 19.17
CA LEU A 128 -23.91 -19.98 18.09
C LEU A 128 -24.04 -21.52 18.19
N SER A 129 -23.17 -22.17 18.97
CA SER A 129 -23.30 -23.59 19.28
C SER A 129 -24.49 -23.90 20.21
N SER A 130 -24.97 -22.91 20.99
CA SER A 130 -26.09 -23.07 21.92
C SER A 130 -27.47 -22.92 21.22
N PRO A 131 -28.51 -23.66 21.65
CA PRO A 131 -29.86 -23.53 21.08
C PRO A 131 -30.44 -22.11 21.21
N ILE A 132 -30.19 -21.45 22.33
CA ILE A 132 -30.66 -20.08 22.59
C ILE A 132 -29.86 -19.05 21.78
N GLY A 133 -28.56 -19.22 21.60
CA GLY A 133 -27.74 -18.36 20.74
C GLY A 133 -28.22 -18.35 19.29
N ARG A 134 -28.61 -19.52 18.75
CA ARG A 134 -29.21 -19.62 17.40
C ARG A 134 -30.56 -18.91 17.29
N MET A 135 -31.35 -18.92 18.37
CA MET A 135 -32.65 -18.24 18.41
C MET A 135 -32.49 -16.71 18.49
N LEU A 136 -31.46 -16.22 19.19
CA LEU A 136 -31.19 -14.79 19.36
C LEU A 136 -30.44 -14.16 18.17
N MET A 137 -29.74 -14.97 17.37
CA MET A 137 -28.99 -14.53 16.18
C MET A 137 -29.77 -13.55 15.27
N PRO A 138 -31.00 -13.84 14.81
CA PRO A 138 -31.74 -12.92 13.93
C PRO A 138 -32.07 -11.60 14.61
N GLN A 139 -32.38 -11.61 15.91
CA GLN A 139 -32.71 -10.40 16.67
C GLN A 139 -31.48 -9.51 16.89
N LEU A 140 -30.32 -10.11 17.22
CA LEU A 140 -29.05 -9.38 17.39
C LEU A 140 -28.56 -8.78 16.06
N ASN A 141 -28.68 -9.54 14.97
CA ASN A 141 -28.35 -9.04 13.63
C ASN A 141 -29.25 -7.87 13.21
N GLN A 142 -30.55 -7.93 13.51
CA GLN A 142 -31.47 -6.81 13.26
C GLN A 142 -31.08 -5.56 14.05
N THR A 143 -30.74 -5.70 15.34
CA THR A 143 -30.29 -4.57 16.16
C THR A 143 -29.06 -3.91 15.57
N ILE A 144 -28.05 -4.68 15.16
CA ILE A 144 -26.81 -4.14 14.58
C ILE A 144 -27.05 -3.52 13.21
N ASN A 145 -27.88 -4.14 12.38
CA ASN A 145 -28.24 -3.58 11.08
C ASN A 145 -29.03 -2.27 11.21
N ALA A 146 -29.82 -2.11 12.27
CA ALA A 146 -30.46 -0.83 12.59
C ALA A 146 -29.42 0.23 13.01
N THR A 147 -28.40 -0.14 13.78
CA THR A 147 -27.33 0.78 14.18
C THR A 147 -26.42 1.20 13.01
N ARG A 148 -26.23 0.35 11.99
CA ARG A 148 -25.43 0.67 10.78
C ARG A 148 -25.90 1.93 10.03
N GLN A 149 -27.17 2.32 10.12
CA GLN A 149 -27.71 3.48 9.40
C GLN A 149 -27.08 4.83 9.83
N ASN A 150 -26.38 4.87 10.97
CA ASN A 150 -25.70 6.07 11.50
C ASN A 150 -24.19 6.12 11.22
N GLY A 151 -23.63 5.20 10.42
CA GLY A 151 -22.21 5.23 10.03
C GLY A 151 -21.20 4.82 11.12
N SER A 152 -21.68 4.34 12.27
CA SER A 152 -20.89 3.75 13.36
C SER A 152 -21.77 2.72 14.07
N ILE A 153 -21.19 1.60 14.52
CA ILE A 153 -21.93 0.42 14.99
C ILE A 153 -22.03 0.39 16.51
N LEU A 154 -21.01 0.87 17.19
CA LEU A 154 -20.94 1.02 18.64
C LEU A 154 -21.12 2.49 19.05
N GLY A 155 -20.90 3.46 18.17
CA GLY A 155 -20.91 4.88 18.50
C GLY A 155 -19.55 5.41 18.93
N ILE A 156 -18.47 4.75 18.52
CA ILE A 156 -17.07 5.18 18.71
C ILE A 156 -16.70 6.13 17.56
N GLN A 157 -17.44 7.23 17.42
CA GLN A 157 -17.02 8.33 16.54
C GLN A 157 -16.27 9.40 17.32
N ASN A 158 -15.24 9.97 16.68
CA ASN A 158 -14.51 11.13 17.16
C ASN A 158 -15.49 12.20 17.66
N GLN A 159 -15.38 12.60 18.93
CA GLN A 159 -16.02 13.82 19.42
C GLN A 159 -15.37 15.03 18.72
N SER A 160 -15.89 15.37 17.54
CA SER A 160 -15.89 16.74 17.05
C SER A 160 -17.26 17.35 17.36
N PRO A 161 -17.36 18.64 17.71
CA PRO A 161 -18.61 19.24 18.18
C PRO A 161 -19.72 19.19 17.11
N PRO A 162 -21.00 19.17 17.52
CA PRO A 162 -22.10 18.86 16.63
C PRO A 162 -22.37 20.02 15.66
N THR A 163 -22.41 19.74 14.36
CA THR A 163 -23.08 20.62 13.40
C THR A 163 -24.09 19.80 12.59
N ASN A 164 -25.34 20.25 12.64
CA ASN A 164 -26.46 19.71 11.88
C ASN A 164 -26.20 19.77 10.37
N GLY A 165 -26.52 18.68 9.67
CA GLY A 165 -26.78 18.71 8.23
C GLY A 165 -26.23 17.50 7.49
N PHE A 166 -27.14 16.71 6.91
CA PHE A 166 -26.89 15.69 5.89
C PHE A 166 -25.74 16.05 4.93
N ARG A 167 -24.78 15.14 4.75
CA ARG A 167 -23.89 15.13 3.57
C ARG A 167 -23.88 13.73 2.93
N PRO A 168 -24.00 13.63 1.59
CA PRO A 168 -23.84 12.37 0.88
C PRO A 168 -22.38 11.92 0.86
N ALA A 169 -22.18 10.64 0.52
CA ALA A 169 -20.92 9.88 0.35
C ALA A 169 -19.62 10.70 0.34
N ALA A 170 -18.68 10.27 1.20
CA ALA A 170 -17.38 10.89 1.41
C ALA A 170 -16.64 11.16 0.09
N GLN A 171 -16.53 12.44 -0.25
CA GLN A 171 -15.44 12.93 -1.08
C GLN A 171 -14.13 12.79 -0.30
N PRO A 172 -13.00 12.54 -0.96
CA PRO A 172 -11.69 12.47 -0.31
C PRO A 172 -11.48 13.73 0.53
N ALA A 173 -10.96 13.55 1.76
CA ALA A 173 -10.69 14.66 2.68
C ALA A 173 -9.90 15.75 1.96
N LYS A 174 -10.40 16.99 2.00
CA LYS A 174 -9.63 18.13 1.47
C LYS A 174 -8.27 18.16 2.19
N PRO A 175 -7.14 18.29 1.47
CA PRO A 175 -5.83 18.38 2.09
C PRO A 175 -5.80 19.53 3.10
N GLN A 176 -5.11 19.35 4.23
CA GLN A 176 -4.98 20.41 5.24
C GLN A 176 -3.93 21.44 4.79
N PRO A 177 -4.15 22.74 5.01
CA PRO A 177 -3.16 23.77 4.69
C PRO A 177 -1.90 23.61 5.55
N LYS A 178 -0.74 23.45 4.91
CA LYS A 178 0.60 23.47 5.53
C LYS A 178 1.26 24.83 5.29
N VAL A 179 0.85 25.86 6.03
CA VAL A 179 1.46 27.20 5.95
C VAL A 179 2.37 27.43 7.15
N LYS A 180 3.66 27.69 6.90
CA LYS A 180 4.62 28.10 7.94
C LYS A 180 4.39 29.58 8.28
N VAL A 181 4.41 29.95 9.56
CA VAL A 181 4.37 31.36 9.98
C VAL A 181 5.77 31.74 10.43
N ALA A 182 6.31 32.84 9.90
CA ALA A 182 7.59 33.39 10.31
C ALA A 182 7.40 34.75 11.00
N HIS A 183 7.90 34.85 12.22
CA HIS A 183 7.83 36.06 13.06
C HIS A 183 9.16 36.83 13.08
N SER A 184 10.24 36.24 12.57
CA SER A 184 11.56 36.86 12.49
C SER A 184 12.21 36.64 11.13
N SER A 185 13.18 37.49 10.77
CA SER A 185 14.02 37.26 9.59
C SER A 185 14.71 35.89 9.63
N GLN A 186 15.16 35.44 10.80
CA GLN A 186 15.87 34.16 10.95
C GLN A 186 14.94 32.97 10.66
N GLU A 187 13.69 33.02 11.14
CA GLU A 187 12.69 31.99 10.83
C GLU A 187 12.33 31.98 9.34
N LEU A 188 12.19 33.16 8.72
CA LEU A 188 11.95 33.26 7.29
C LEU A 188 13.11 32.68 6.48
N ASP A 189 14.35 33.03 6.82
CA ASP A 189 15.55 32.51 6.17
C ASP A 189 15.66 30.99 6.33
N SER A 190 15.40 30.47 7.54
CA SER A 190 15.39 29.02 7.79
C SER A 190 14.33 28.30 6.97
N ALA A 191 13.13 28.88 6.83
CA ALA A 191 12.07 28.33 6.01
C ALA A 191 12.41 28.37 4.51
N LEU A 192 13.05 29.44 4.03
CA LEU A 192 13.53 29.54 2.65
C LEU A 192 14.68 28.56 2.36
N GLU A 193 15.63 28.40 3.29
CA GLU A 193 16.71 27.43 3.16
C GLU A 193 16.17 26.00 3.08
N SER A 194 15.13 25.68 3.86
CA SER A 194 14.44 24.37 3.77
C SER A 194 13.74 24.12 2.43
N ALA A 195 13.52 25.17 1.63
CA ALA A 195 12.86 25.12 0.33
C ALA A 195 13.83 25.31 -0.85
N LYS A 196 15.14 25.32 -0.59
CA LYS A 196 16.17 25.61 -1.59
C LYS A 196 16.29 24.58 -2.71
N GLU A 197 15.95 23.33 -2.43
CA GLU A 197 15.90 22.28 -3.46
C GLU A 197 14.55 22.25 -4.21
N SER A 198 13.61 23.14 -3.87
CA SER A 198 12.28 23.22 -4.48
C SER A 198 11.86 24.67 -4.74
N CYS A 199 10.75 25.11 -4.17
CA CYS A 199 10.27 26.48 -4.28
C CYS A 199 9.50 26.92 -3.03
N ALA A 200 9.38 28.24 -2.85
CA ALA A 200 8.65 28.84 -1.75
C ALA A 200 7.78 30.01 -2.21
N VAL A 201 6.66 30.21 -1.51
CA VAL A 201 5.76 31.35 -1.70
C VAL A 201 5.63 32.08 -0.37
N VAL A 202 6.11 33.31 -0.30
CA VAL A 202 6.05 34.15 0.90
C VAL A 202 4.91 35.14 0.75
N TYR A 203 3.95 35.08 1.66
CA TYR A 203 2.83 35.99 1.78
C TYR A 203 3.07 36.98 2.92
N PHE A 204 3.43 38.21 2.56
CA PHE A 204 3.49 39.36 3.47
C PHE A 204 2.10 39.93 3.70
N THR A 205 1.63 39.87 4.93
CA THR A 205 0.26 40.18 5.34
C THR A 205 0.22 41.11 6.55
N SER A 206 -0.98 41.52 6.95
CA SER A 206 -1.22 42.23 8.22
C SER A 206 -2.63 41.94 8.74
N ALA A 207 -2.78 41.78 10.06
CA ALA A 207 -4.08 41.56 10.70
C ALA A 207 -5.10 42.68 10.45
N THR A 208 -4.64 43.91 10.21
CA THR A 208 -5.50 45.10 9.99
C THR A 208 -5.78 45.38 8.51
N CYS A 209 -5.32 44.54 7.58
CA CYS A 209 -5.47 44.72 6.15
C CYS A 209 -6.72 43.98 5.62
N PRO A 210 -7.79 44.69 5.18
CA PRO A 210 -8.99 44.03 4.64
C PRO A 210 -8.75 43.19 3.38
N PRO A 211 -7.97 43.64 2.37
CA PRO A 211 -7.64 42.81 1.20
C PRO A 211 -6.90 41.52 1.57
N CYS A 212 -6.08 41.56 2.62
CA CYS A 212 -5.34 40.40 3.14
C CYS A 212 -6.28 39.30 3.68
N ARG A 213 -7.38 39.70 4.34
CA ARG A 213 -8.39 38.76 4.84
C ARG A 213 -9.14 38.05 3.71
N VAL A 214 -9.33 38.73 2.58
CA VAL A 214 -10.01 38.16 1.40
C VAL A 214 -9.15 37.10 0.72
N ILE A 215 -7.84 37.34 0.59
CA ILE A 215 -6.95 36.43 -0.15
C ILE A 215 -6.36 35.30 0.71
N ALA A 216 -6.36 35.42 2.04
CA ALA A 216 -5.80 34.40 2.94
C ALA A 216 -6.38 32.99 2.73
N PRO A 217 -7.71 32.78 2.60
CA PRO A 217 -8.25 31.45 2.34
C PRO A 217 -7.77 30.85 1.01
N VAL A 218 -7.55 31.67 -0.02
CA VAL A 218 -7.02 31.21 -1.31
C VAL A 218 -5.56 30.75 -1.18
N PHE A 219 -4.77 31.45 -0.36
CA PHE A 219 -3.40 31.06 -0.07
C PHE A 219 -3.34 29.74 0.72
N ASP A 220 -4.23 29.56 1.69
CA ASP A 220 -4.35 28.33 2.48
C ASP A 220 -4.80 27.15 1.59
N ASP A 221 -5.78 27.36 0.71
CA ASP A 221 -6.22 26.35 -0.26
C ASP A 221 -5.06 25.93 -1.20
N LEU A 222 -4.31 26.91 -1.72
CA LEU A 222 -3.15 26.63 -2.58
C LEU A 222 -2.02 25.89 -1.86
N SER A 223 -1.81 26.21 -0.58
CA SER A 223 -0.87 25.46 0.28
C SER A 223 -1.29 24.00 0.40
N ALA A 224 -2.58 23.75 0.60
CA ALA A 224 -3.12 22.40 0.68
C ALA A 224 -2.99 21.64 -0.66
N GLU A 225 -3.28 22.30 -1.78
CA GLU A 225 -3.17 21.72 -3.13
C GLU A 225 -1.73 21.44 -3.55
N ALA A 226 -0.79 22.31 -3.17
CA ALA A 226 0.63 22.11 -3.45
C ALA A 226 1.22 20.93 -2.68
N GLY A 227 0.74 20.69 -1.44
CA GLY A 227 1.27 19.66 -0.55
C GLY A 227 2.74 19.93 -0.25
N ASP A 228 3.58 18.90 -0.37
CA ASP A 228 5.01 19.00 -0.08
C ASP A 228 5.85 19.54 -1.27
N ARG A 229 5.21 19.92 -2.39
CA ARG A 229 5.89 20.43 -3.60
C ARG A 229 6.34 21.89 -3.49
N ALA A 230 5.82 22.65 -2.53
CA ALA A 230 6.21 24.04 -2.31
C ALA A 230 6.04 24.44 -0.83
N THR A 231 6.93 25.29 -0.34
CA THR A 231 6.83 25.82 1.02
C THR A 231 6.03 27.13 1.03
N PHE A 232 4.86 27.12 1.68
CA PHE A 232 4.05 28.33 1.86
C PHE A 232 4.41 28.99 3.19
N ILE A 233 4.78 30.27 3.15
CA ILE A 233 5.25 31.03 4.30
C ILE A 233 4.39 32.28 4.46
N LYS A 234 3.88 32.52 5.64
CA LYS A 234 3.13 33.72 5.99
C LYS A 234 3.96 34.58 6.93
N VAL A 235 4.04 35.87 6.62
CA VAL A 235 4.80 36.86 7.40
C VAL A 235 3.88 38.03 7.72
N ASP A 236 3.60 38.25 9.02
CA ASP A 236 2.92 39.48 9.43
C ASP A 236 3.94 40.61 9.52
N VAL A 237 3.82 41.60 8.65
CA VAL A 237 4.77 42.72 8.57
C VAL A 237 4.82 43.57 9.85
N ALA A 238 3.77 43.54 10.68
CA ALA A 238 3.74 44.25 11.95
C ALA A 238 4.46 43.49 13.07
N GLN A 239 4.63 42.17 12.94
CA GLN A 239 5.27 41.32 13.93
C GLN A 239 6.69 40.90 13.51
N LEU A 240 7.04 41.10 12.24
CA LEU A 240 8.35 40.74 11.70
C LEU A 240 9.45 41.57 12.38
N THR A 241 10.40 40.89 13.02
CA THR A 241 11.63 41.52 13.52
C THR A 241 12.73 41.40 12.43
N PRO A 242 13.09 42.50 11.73
CA PRO A 242 14.04 42.44 10.63
C PRO A 242 15.50 42.45 11.12
N LEU A 243 16.36 41.66 10.47
CA LEU A 243 17.82 41.78 10.63
C LEU A 243 18.35 43.09 10.00
N PRO A 244 19.44 43.68 10.54
CA PRO A 244 20.06 44.88 9.96
C PRO A 244 20.39 44.69 8.47
N GLY A 245 19.98 45.64 7.63
CA GLY A 245 20.24 45.61 6.19
C GLY A 245 19.26 44.79 5.35
N LYS A 246 18.30 44.07 5.94
CA LYS A 246 17.22 43.40 5.19
C LYS A 246 16.01 44.32 5.03
N ASN A 247 15.62 44.55 3.77
CA ASN A 247 14.41 45.29 3.42
C ASN A 247 13.31 44.33 2.98
N TYR A 248 12.17 44.36 3.67
CA TYR A 248 10.98 43.58 3.33
C TYR A 248 9.89 44.47 2.72
N PRO A 249 9.00 43.91 1.88
CA PRO A 249 7.84 44.63 1.37
C PRO A 249 7.01 45.20 2.51
N ARG A 250 6.68 46.50 2.43
CA ARG A 250 5.83 47.18 3.41
C ARG A 250 4.36 47.23 3.01
N ALA A 251 4.07 47.09 1.71
CA ALA A 251 2.72 47.00 1.20
C ALA A 251 2.15 45.61 1.50
N THR A 252 0.89 45.54 1.92
CA THR A 252 0.20 44.26 2.14
C THR A 252 -1.15 44.27 1.40
N PRO A 253 -1.56 43.14 0.80
CA PRO A 253 -0.82 41.89 0.65
C PRO A 253 0.28 42.01 -0.43
N THR A 254 1.46 41.44 -0.15
CA THR A 254 2.54 41.24 -1.14
C THR A 254 2.95 39.78 -1.13
N PHE A 255 3.22 39.23 -2.31
CA PHE A 255 3.69 37.88 -2.49
C PHE A 255 5.07 37.88 -3.14
N VAL A 256 5.94 37.00 -2.67
CA VAL A 256 7.26 36.78 -3.25
C VAL A 256 7.46 35.29 -3.47
N THR A 257 7.82 34.90 -4.68
CA THR A 257 8.13 33.50 -5.02
C THR A 257 9.64 33.31 -5.09
N TYR A 258 10.08 32.15 -4.63
CA TYR A 258 11.46 31.72 -4.70
C TYR A 258 11.52 30.37 -5.41
N LEU A 259 12.44 30.24 -6.37
CA LEU A 259 12.73 29.01 -7.09
C LEU A 259 14.21 28.67 -6.86
N HIS A 260 14.48 27.48 -6.35
CA HIS A 260 15.83 27.01 -6.03
C HIS A 260 16.67 28.00 -5.18
N GLY A 261 16.01 28.67 -4.22
CA GLY A 261 16.64 29.67 -3.33
C GLY A 261 16.79 31.07 -3.94
N GLU A 262 16.52 31.26 -5.24
CA GLU A 262 16.55 32.57 -5.89
C GLU A 262 15.15 33.18 -5.97
N LYS A 263 15.06 34.50 -5.83
CA LYS A 263 13.79 35.22 -5.98
C LYS A 263 13.36 35.18 -7.45
N GLU A 264 12.20 34.59 -7.70
CA GLU A 264 11.63 34.40 -9.04
C GLU A 264 10.69 35.55 -9.41
N ASN A 265 9.74 35.92 -8.53
CA ASN A 265 8.76 36.97 -8.79
C ASN A 265 8.34 37.71 -7.50
N GLU A 266 7.82 38.93 -7.64
CA GLU A 266 7.20 39.71 -6.57
C GLU A 266 6.06 40.56 -7.10
N TRP A 267 4.89 40.50 -6.45
CA TRP A 267 3.75 41.33 -6.80
C TRP A 267 2.89 41.67 -5.57
N ALA A 268 2.16 42.77 -5.66
CA ALA A 268 1.26 43.24 -4.61
C ALA A 268 -0.20 43.23 -5.06
N GLY A 269 -1.12 43.13 -4.10
CA GLY A 269 -2.57 43.19 -4.31
C GLY A 269 -3.30 41.87 -4.06
N ALA A 270 -4.59 41.99 -3.72
CA ALA A 270 -5.45 40.85 -3.40
C ALA A 270 -6.15 40.29 -4.65
N ASP A 271 -5.37 39.87 -5.64
CA ASP A 271 -5.88 39.22 -6.85
C ASP A 271 -5.73 37.70 -6.76
N SER A 272 -6.85 37.00 -6.61
CA SER A 272 -6.87 35.54 -6.49
C SER A 272 -6.49 34.82 -7.79
N ALA A 273 -6.74 35.41 -8.97
CA ALA A 273 -6.38 34.79 -10.24
C ALA A 273 -4.86 34.89 -10.47
N ALA A 274 -4.28 36.06 -10.20
CA ALA A 274 -2.83 36.26 -10.26
C ALA A 274 -2.09 35.36 -9.27
N LEU A 275 -2.57 35.23 -8.03
CA LEU A 275 -1.97 34.34 -7.04
C LEU A 275 -1.98 32.88 -7.50
N ARG A 276 -3.14 32.37 -7.97
CA ARG A 276 -3.24 30.99 -8.49
C ARG A 276 -2.31 30.76 -9.68
N GLY A 277 -2.31 31.69 -10.65
CA GLY A 277 -1.49 31.58 -11.86
C GLY A 277 0.01 31.55 -11.55
N ASN A 278 0.49 32.45 -10.68
CA ASN A 278 1.90 32.52 -10.31
C ASN A 278 2.35 31.31 -9.49
N VAL A 279 1.52 30.82 -8.55
CA VAL A 279 1.81 29.59 -7.79
C VAL A 279 1.86 28.38 -8.72
N GLN A 280 0.92 28.28 -9.67
CA GLN A 280 0.92 27.18 -10.64
C GLN A 280 2.15 27.21 -11.55
N LEU A 281 2.54 28.40 -12.04
CA LEU A 281 3.74 28.59 -12.84
C LEU A 281 5.01 28.22 -12.05
N LEU A 282 5.11 28.69 -10.80
CA LEU A 282 6.23 28.36 -9.91
C LEU A 282 6.35 26.85 -9.70
N LEU A 283 5.24 26.17 -9.42
CA LEU A 283 5.22 24.72 -9.26
C LEU A 283 5.66 24.01 -10.54
N GLN A 284 5.26 24.50 -11.71
CA GLN A 284 5.69 23.94 -13.00
C GLN A 284 7.17 24.22 -13.30
N MET A 285 7.71 25.34 -12.84
CA MET A 285 9.14 25.66 -13.00
C MET A 285 10.01 24.83 -12.02
N ALA A 286 9.56 24.65 -10.78
CA ALA A 286 10.24 23.83 -9.77
C ALA A 286 10.16 22.33 -10.08
N TRP A 287 9.03 21.90 -10.66
CA TRP A 287 8.75 20.51 -10.99
C TRP A 287 8.26 20.44 -12.45
N PRO A 288 9.17 20.63 -13.42
CA PRO A 288 8.80 20.52 -14.83
C PRO A 288 8.23 19.14 -15.11
N ARG A 289 7.18 19.10 -15.92
CA ARG A 289 6.61 17.84 -16.39
C ARG A 289 7.70 17.02 -17.05
N HIS A 290 7.77 15.74 -16.73
CA HIS A 290 8.73 14.87 -17.36
C HIS A 290 8.47 14.84 -18.89
N PRO A 291 9.50 14.84 -19.77
CA PRO A 291 9.31 14.84 -21.22
C PRO A 291 8.32 13.79 -21.73
N HIS A 292 8.34 12.59 -21.13
CA HIS A 292 7.38 11.51 -21.41
C HIS A 292 5.90 11.87 -21.22
N GLU A 293 5.54 12.82 -20.34
CA GLU A 293 4.15 13.26 -20.16
C GLU A 293 3.61 14.06 -21.35
N SER A 294 4.48 14.55 -22.23
CA SER A 294 4.09 15.22 -23.47
C SER A 294 3.88 14.25 -24.64
N LEU A 295 4.22 12.97 -24.46
CA LEU A 295 4.12 11.93 -25.48
C LEU A 295 2.74 11.23 -25.44
N ASN A 296 2.36 10.60 -26.55
CA ASN A 296 1.12 9.83 -26.63
C ASN A 296 1.31 8.43 -26.01
N LEU A 297 1.29 8.36 -24.68
CA LEU A 297 1.57 7.16 -23.89
C LEU A 297 0.38 6.78 -22.97
N PRO A 298 -0.82 6.50 -23.52
CA PRO A 298 -2.01 6.23 -22.73
C PRO A 298 -1.82 5.06 -21.75
N SER A 299 -1.10 4.01 -22.14
CA SER A 299 -0.89 2.81 -21.32
C SER A 299 -0.05 3.08 -20.05
N PHE A 300 0.77 4.14 -20.06
CA PHE A 300 1.70 4.48 -18.98
C PHE A 300 1.31 5.76 -18.21
N SER A 301 0.48 6.61 -18.81
CA SER A 301 0.01 7.86 -18.19
C SER A 301 -1.01 7.64 -17.05
N HIS A 302 -1.63 6.46 -16.96
CA HIS A 302 -2.65 6.17 -15.95
C HIS A 302 -2.07 6.05 -14.53
N PRO A 303 -2.45 6.93 -13.58
CA PRO A 303 -1.95 6.88 -12.20
C PRO A 303 -2.51 5.70 -11.39
N ASN A 304 -3.64 5.12 -11.81
CA ASN A 304 -4.37 4.09 -11.07
C ASN A 304 -4.03 2.65 -11.52
N ALA A 305 -2.92 2.45 -12.23
CA ALA A 305 -2.50 1.12 -12.63
C ALA A 305 -2.26 0.24 -11.38
N GLN A 306 -2.77 -0.99 -11.43
CA GLN A 306 -2.70 -1.96 -10.34
C GLN A 306 -1.75 -3.10 -10.72
N PRO A 307 -1.08 -3.73 -9.74
CA PRO A 307 -0.26 -4.89 -10.00
C PRO A 307 -1.12 -6.08 -10.47
N VAL A 308 -0.50 -6.96 -11.24
CA VAL A 308 -1.06 -8.23 -11.69
C VAL A 308 -0.99 -9.24 -10.54
N LEU A 309 -2.14 -9.81 -10.17
CA LEU A 309 -2.26 -10.86 -9.15
C LEU A 309 -2.80 -12.14 -9.77
N TYR A 310 -2.25 -13.28 -9.36
CA TYR A 310 -2.68 -14.62 -9.72
C TYR A 310 -3.62 -15.18 -8.64
N SER A 311 -4.90 -14.81 -8.73
CA SER A 311 -5.92 -15.11 -7.72
C SER A 311 -6.67 -16.44 -7.91
N LYS A 312 -6.43 -17.15 -9.02
CA LYS A 312 -7.13 -18.40 -9.34
C LYS A 312 -6.75 -19.50 -8.35
N VAL A 313 -7.76 -20.08 -7.70
CA VAL A 313 -7.59 -21.20 -6.76
C VAL A 313 -7.77 -22.54 -7.50
N PRO A 314 -6.78 -23.45 -7.47
CA PRO A 314 -6.90 -24.78 -8.07
C PRO A 314 -7.79 -25.70 -7.20
N PRO A 315 -8.21 -26.87 -7.70
CA PRO A 315 -8.93 -27.85 -6.88
C PRO A 315 -8.06 -28.32 -5.70
N LEU A 316 -8.34 -27.82 -4.50
CA LEU A 316 -7.48 -28.00 -3.33
C LEU A 316 -7.28 -29.47 -2.97
N ASP A 317 -8.33 -30.30 -3.06
CA ASP A 317 -8.19 -31.73 -2.73
C ASP A 317 -7.22 -32.46 -3.67
N LYS A 318 -7.17 -32.06 -4.95
CA LYS A 318 -6.18 -32.59 -5.91
C LYS A 318 -4.78 -32.08 -5.61
N LEU A 319 -4.66 -30.85 -5.13
CA LEU A 319 -3.39 -30.23 -4.76
C LEU A 319 -2.80 -30.93 -3.51
N LEU A 320 -3.63 -31.13 -2.48
CA LEU A 320 -3.26 -31.83 -1.25
C LEU A 320 -2.87 -33.28 -1.51
N ALA A 321 -3.58 -33.98 -2.42
CA ALA A 321 -3.23 -35.36 -2.78
C ALA A 321 -1.78 -35.48 -3.32
N LYS A 322 -1.27 -34.43 -3.99
CA LYS A 322 0.11 -34.40 -4.49
C LYS A 322 1.15 -34.12 -3.41
N MET A 323 0.74 -33.61 -2.25
CA MET A 323 1.66 -33.32 -1.13
C MET A 323 1.99 -34.58 -0.31
N GLY A 324 1.26 -35.69 -0.49
CA GLY A 324 1.49 -36.92 0.27
C GLY A 324 1.31 -36.70 1.79
N SER A 325 2.28 -37.16 2.59
CA SER A 325 2.24 -37.00 4.06
C SER A 325 2.32 -35.55 4.51
N ALA A 326 2.92 -34.65 3.72
CA ALA A 326 3.01 -33.22 4.05
C ALA A 326 1.63 -32.54 4.08
N ALA A 327 0.62 -33.12 3.40
CA ALA A 327 -0.75 -32.61 3.47
C ALA A 327 -1.32 -32.61 4.89
N SER A 328 -0.88 -33.53 5.76
CA SER A 328 -1.41 -33.70 7.11
C SER A 328 -0.83 -32.72 8.13
N ASP A 329 0.14 -31.90 7.73
CA ASP A 329 0.74 -30.89 8.60
C ASP A 329 -0.30 -29.84 9.03
N SER A 330 -0.22 -29.37 10.28
CA SER A 330 -1.19 -28.40 10.80
C SER A 330 -1.15 -27.08 10.04
N ALA A 331 0.03 -26.61 9.63
CA ALA A 331 0.18 -25.36 8.88
C ALA A 331 -0.52 -25.45 7.50
N ILE A 332 -0.39 -26.59 6.82
CA ILE A 332 -1.05 -26.83 5.53
C ILE A 332 -2.57 -26.92 5.69
N GLN A 333 -3.05 -27.61 6.72
CA GLN A 333 -4.49 -27.74 6.98
C GLN A 333 -5.14 -26.40 7.35
N GLU A 334 -4.46 -25.58 8.14
CA GLU A 334 -4.92 -24.22 8.46
C GLU A 334 -4.92 -23.32 7.23
N LEU A 335 -3.87 -23.37 6.42
CA LEU A 335 -3.79 -22.60 5.19
C LEU A 335 -4.88 -23.01 4.18
N LYS A 336 -5.19 -24.31 4.08
CA LYS A 336 -6.30 -24.81 3.27
C LYS A 336 -7.63 -24.20 3.75
N LYS A 337 -7.92 -24.29 5.05
CA LYS A 337 -9.16 -23.74 5.64
C LYS A 337 -9.27 -22.24 5.43
N PHE A 338 -8.16 -21.52 5.53
CA PHE A 338 -8.08 -20.10 5.25
C PHE A 338 -8.49 -19.79 3.81
N ILE A 339 -7.91 -20.48 2.82
CA ILE A 339 -8.22 -20.29 1.40
C ILE A 339 -9.68 -20.62 1.08
N GLU A 340 -10.21 -21.73 1.61
CA GLU A 340 -11.62 -22.12 1.44
C GLU A 340 -12.57 -21.09 2.03
N SER A 341 -12.30 -20.62 3.24
CA SER A 341 -13.11 -19.61 3.93
C SER A 341 -13.09 -18.28 3.19
N ARG A 342 -11.91 -17.85 2.72
CA ARG A 342 -11.75 -16.63 1.93
C ARG A 342 -12.49 -16.70 0.61
N HIS A 343 -12.43 -17.84 -0.08
CA HIS A 343 -13.12 -18.02 -1.36
C HIS A 343 -14.65 -17.98 -1.21
N GLN A 344 -15.18 -18.52 -0.10
CA GLN A 344 -16.62 -18.59 0.15
C GLN A 344 -17.20 -17.31 0.77
N GLN A 345 -16.47 -16.67 1.68
CA GLN A 345 -17.00 -15.63 2.56
C GLN A 345 -16.30 -14.27 2.38
N GLY A 346 -15.18 -14.23 1.66
CA GLY A 346 -14.39 -13.02 1.43
C GLY A 346 -13.27 -12.82 2.46
N ALA A 347 -12.39 -11.85 2.20
CA ALA A 347 -11.23 -11.57 3.07
C ALA A 347 -11.65 -11.07 4.45
N ALA A 348 -12.68 -10.22 4.51
CA ALA A 348 -13.23 -9.63 5.72
C ALA A 348 -13.45 -10.69 6.82
N THR A 349 -14.37 -11.61 6.59
CA THR A 349 -14.81 -12.59 7.59
C THR A 349 -13.84 -13.74 7.86
N THR A 350 -12.67 -13.74 7.21
CA THR A 350 -11.73 -14.87 7.28
C THR A 350 -10.64 -14.59 8.30
N VAL A 351 -10.48 -15.52 9.25
CA VAL A 351 -9.41 -15.51 10.26
C VAL A 351 -8.11 -16.01 9.65
N LEU A 352 -7.00 -15.34 9.94
CA LEU A 352 -5.68 -15.72 9.45
C LEU A 352 -5.20 -17.02 10.13
N PRO A 353 -4.46 -17.89 9.41
CA PRO A 353 -3.83 -19.07 10.01
C PRO A 353 -2.63 -18.68 10.88
N ASP A 354 -2.03 -19.59 11.65
CA ASP A 354 -0.79 -19.29 12.38
C ASP A 354 0.38 -19.06 11.40
N LEU A 355 0.64 -17.78 11.11
CA LEU A 355 1.66 -17.37 10.15
C LEU A 355 3.09 -17.66 10.62
N ALA A 356 3.33 -17.69 11.93
CA ALA A 356 4.65 -18.04 12.48
C ALA A 356 4.92 -19.54 12.31
N ASN A 357 3.92 -20.39 12.60
CA ASN A 357 3.99 -21.81 12.34
C ASN A 357 4.16 -22.10 10.82
N LEU A 358 3.44 -21.33 9.98
CA LEU A 358 3.57 -21.44 8.53
C LEU A 358 4.99 -21.11 8.05
N SER A 359 5.61 -20.03 8.55
CA SER A 359 7.01 -19.67 8.26
C SER A 359 7.97 -20.82 8.62
N VAL A 360 7.82 -21.42 9.80
CA VAL A 360 8.65 -22.56 10.24
C VAL A 360 8.46 -23.78 9.32
N PHE A 361 7.22 -24.06 8.92
CA PHE A 361 6.91 -25.14 7.99
C PHE A 361 7.60 -24.94 6.63
N PHE A 362 7.53 -23.75 6.03
CA PHE A 362 8.19 -23.49 4.74
C PHE A 362 9.70 -23.66 4.83
N LYS A 363 10.33 -23.06 5.85
CA LYS A 363 11.78 -23.15 6.05
C LYS A 363 12.29 -24.58 6.20
N SER A 364 11.52 -25.44 6.87
CA SER A 364 11.89 -26.87 7.02
C SER A 364 11.58 -27.69 5.76
N SER A 365 10.46 -27.42 5.10
CA SER A 365 9.97 -28.18 3.95
C SER A 365 10.87 -28.04 2.72
N ILE A 366 11.38 -26.83 2.46
CA ILE A 366 12.20 -26.52 1.27
C ILE A 366 13.50 -27.35 1.23
N HIS A 367 14.05 -27.70 2.39
CA HIS A 367 15.27 -28.51 2.47
C HIS A 367 15.02 -30.02 2.57
N SER A 368 13.79 -30.45 2.85
CA SER A 368 13.47 -31.84 3.19
C SER A 368 12.57 -32.55 2.18
N LEU A 369 11.78 -31.79 1.41
CA LEU A 369 10.82 -32.35 0.46
C LEU A 369 11.33 -32.24 -0.99
N PRO A 370 10.97 -33.21 -1.85
CA PRO A 370 11.34 -33.17 -3.27
C PRO A 370 10.52 -32.12 -4.04
N ALA A 371 11.04 -31.66 -5.17
CA ALA A 371 10.45 -30.56 -5.95
C ALA A 371 9.00 -30.82 -6.41
N GLU A 372 8.64 -32.08 -6.66
CA GLU A 372 7.29 -32.51 -7.04
C GLU A 372 6.26 -32.28 -5.92
N VAL A 373 6.72 -32.34 -4.66
CA VAL A 373 5.93 -32.08 -3.45
C VAL A 373 5.99 -30.61 -3.05
N LEU A 374 7.07 -29.90 -3.37
CA LEU A 374 7.17 -28.46 -3.14
C LEU A 374 6.25 -27.65 -4.04
N PHE A 375 6.08 -28.04 -5.32
CA PHE A 375 5.15 -27.35 -6.23
C PHE A 375 3.74 -27.13 -5.63
N PRO A 376 3.02 -28.16 -5.14
CA PRO A 376 1.69 -27.94 -4.60
C PRO A 376 1.70 -27.09 -3.31
N ILE A 377 2.77 -27.15 -2.52
CA ILE A 377 2.93 -26.36 -1.29
C ILE A 377 3.11 -24.87 -1.64
N VAL A 378 3.97 -24.55 -2.60
CA VAL A 378 4.16 -23.17 -3.10
C VAL A 378 2.90 -22.66 -3.80
N ASP A 379 2.17 -23.51 -4.52
CA ASP A 379 0.89 -23.13 -5.15
C ASP A 379 -0.20 -22.80 -4.11
N LEU A 380 -0.21 -23.51 -2.98
CA LEU A 380 -1.09 -23.19 -1.86
C LEU A 380 -0.72 -21.83 -1.24
N PHE A 381 0.58 -21.57 -1.06
CA PHE A 381 1.07 -20.29 -0.56
C PHE A 381 0.72 -19.12 -1.49
N ARG A 382 0.93 -19.30 -2.79
CA ARG A 382 0.51 -18.36 -3.84
C ARG A 382 -0.95 -17.98 -3.66
N CYS A 383 -1.85 -18.95 -3.49
CA CYS A 383 -3.28 -18.68 -3.33
C CYS A 383 -3.57 -17.84 -2.08
N ALA A 384 -2.82 -18.05 -1.01
CA ALA A 384 -2.99 -17.35 0.25
C ALA A 384 -2.44 -15.90 0.21
N LEU A 385 -1.34 -15.67 -0.52
CA LEU A 385 -0.69 -14.35 -0.68
C LEU A 385 -1.56 -13.31 -1.41
N VAL A 386 -2.68 -13.70 -2.00
CA VAL A 386 -3.68 -12.76 -2.55
C VAL A 386 -4.34 -11.93 -1.43
N ASP A 387 -4.26 -12.38 -0.18
CA ASP A 387 -4.72 -11.61 0.98
C ASP A 387 -3.62 -10.66 1.48
N ALA A 388 -3.91 -9.36 1.43
CA ALA A 388 -2.98 -8.31 1.84
C ALA A 388 -2.50 -8.45 3.29
N ARG A 389 -3.29 -9.05 4.18
CA ARG A 389 -2.88 -9.29 5.58
C ARG A 389 -1.78 -10.32 5.69
N LEU A 390 -1.96 -11.44 4.99
CA LEU A 390 -1.01 -12.54 4.97
C LEU A 390 0.26 -12.10 4.24
N SER A 391 0.11 -11.43 3.09
CA SER A 391 1.24 -10.88 2.36
C SER A 391 1.99 -9.81 3.18
N GLY A 392 1.28 -8.91 3.85
CA GLY A 392 1.87 -7.89 4.72
C GLY A 392 2.67 -8.47 5.89
N TYR A 393 2.22 -9.58 6.48
CA TYR A 393 3.01 -10.27 7.50
C TYR A 393 4.36 -10.76 6.98
N PHE A 394 4.39 -11.40 5.81
CA PHE A 394 5.66 -11.89 5.24
C PHE A 394 6.53 -10.76 4.68
N ALA A 395 5.96 -9.59 4.34
CA ALA A 395 6.74 -8.40 4.01
C ALA A 395 7.52 -7.87 5.21
N GLU A 396 7.01 -8.04 6.43
CA GLU A 396 7.69 -7.62 7.66
C GLU A 396 8.43 -8.77 8.38
N GLU A 397 8.47 -9.95 7.76
CA GLU A 397 9.24 -11.06 8.32
C GLU A 397 10.72 -10.69 8.34
N LYS A 398 11.37 -10.83 9.51
CA LYS A 398 12.77 -10.46 9.69
C LYS A 398 13.66 -11.18 8.67
N GLY A 399 14.19 -10.42 7.71
CA GLY A 399 15.05 -10.92 6.66
C GLY A 399 14.34 -11.75 5.60
N HIS A 400 13.00 -11.63 5.46
CA HIS A 400 12.21 -12.25 4.39
C HIS A 400 12.41 -13.76 4.25
N GLN A 401 12.75 -14.45 5.36
CA GLN A 401 13.33 -15.79 5.33
C GLN A 401 12.46 -16.81 4.60
N THR A 402 11.15 -16.73 4.74
CA THR A 402 10.21 -17.67 4.12
C THR A 402 10.18 -17.50 2.60
N VAL A 403 10.05 -16.25 2.13
CA VAL A 403 10.01 -15.96 0.69
C VAL A 403 11.36 -16.22 0.05
N LEU A 404 12.46 -15.79 0.70
CA LEU A 404 13.82 -16.05 0.23
C LEU A 404 14.13 -17.54 0.11
N ALA A 405 13.73 -18.35 1.09
CA ALA A 405 13.95 -19.79 1.01
C ALA A 405 13.32 -20.40 -0.27
N ILE A 406 12.14 -19.93 -0.67
CA ILE A 406 11.46 -20.40 -1.89
C ILE A 406 12.19 -19.89 -3.14
N LEU A 407 12.51 -18.59 -3.18
CA LEU A 407 13.17 -17.96 -4.33
C LEU A 407 14.58 -18.57 -4.56
N ASP A 408 15.38 -18.69 -3.50
CA ASP A 408 16.73 -19.26 -3.56
C ASP A 408 16.69 -20.73 -4.00
N TYR A 409 15.71 -21.51 -3.52
CA TYR A 409 15.52 -22.88 -3.97
C TYR A 409 15.22 -22.94 -5.48
N VAL A 410 14.27 -22.13 -5.97
CA VAL A 410 13.88 -22.13 -7.38
C VAL A 410 15.01 -21.64 -8.30
N ASN A 411 15.75 -20.64 -7.86
CA ASN A 411 16.84 -20.03 -8.63
C ASN A 411 18.12 -20.87 -8.64
N SER A 412 18.40 -21.63 -7.58
CA SER A 412 19.60 -22.49 -7.49
C SER A 412 19.49 -23.78 -8.31
N HIS A 413 18.27 -24.20 -8.68
CA HIS A 413 18.06 -25.41 -9.46
C HIS A 413 18.15 -25.12 -10.96
N SER A 414 19.23 -25.61 -11.59
CA SER A 414 19.45 -25.50 -13.04
C SER A 414 18.34 -26.15 -13.87
N GLU A 415 17.72 -27.22 -13.36
CA GLU A 415 16.54 -27.88 -13.94
C GLU A 415 15.35 -27.82 -12.98
N CYS A 416 14.98 -26.62 -12.54
CA CYS A 416 13.77 -26.44 -11.75
C CYS A 416 12.53 -26.92 -12.54
N PRO A 417 11.67 -27.80 -11.97
CA PRO A 417 10.48 -28.26 -12.68
C PRO A 417 9.57 -27.12 -13.13
N TYR A 418 9.06 -27.21 -14.37
CA TYR A 418 8.16 -26.22 -14.97
C TYR A 418 7.06 -25.74 -14.01
N ALA A 419 6.37 -26.69 -13.35
CA ALA A 419 5.26 -26.38 -12.45
C ALA A 419 5.71 -25.56 -11.25
N LEU A 420 6.88 -25.86 -10.67
CA LEU A 420 7.42 -25.16 -9.51
C LEU A 420 7.85 -23.74 -9.88
N ARG A 421 8.59 -23.57 -10.99
CA ARG A 421 9.00 -22.25 -11.49
C ARG A 421 7.80 -21.36 -11.80
N LEU A 422 6.79 -21.93 -12.46
CA LEU A 422 5.57 -21.20 -12.78
C LEU A 422 4.85 -20.70 -11.52
N VAL A 423 4.61 -21.57 -10.53
CA VAL A 423 3.90 -21.13 -9.31
C VAL A 423 4.73 -20.19 -8.45
N ALA A 424 6.07 -20.28 -8.50
CA ALA A 424 6.96 -19.33 -7.83
C ALA A 424 6.87 -17.92 -8.45
N LEU A 425 6.83 -17.80 -9.78
CA LEU A 425 6.58 -16.51 -10.46
C LEU A 425 5.22 -15.91 -10.06
N GLN A 426 4.19 -16.75 -10.04
CA GLN A 426 2.85 -16.31 -9.67
C GLN A 426 2.73 -15.96 -8.18
N MET A 427 3.45 -16.68 -7.31
CA MET A 427 3.61 -16.37 -5.88
C MET A 427 4.27 -15.01 -5.71
N ALA A 428 5.38 -14.76 -6.42
CA ALA A 428 6.09 -13.48 -6.40
C ALA A 428 5.21 -12.32 -6.91
N CYS A 429 4.35 -12.55 -7.91
CA CYS A 429 3.36 -11.56 -8.32
C CYS A 429 2.38 -11.22 -7.20
N ASN A 430 1.95 -12.22 -6.42
CA ASN A 430 1.00 -12.03 -5.32
C ASN A 430 1.60 -11.33 -4.10
N LEU A 431 2.92 -11.18 -4.01
CA LEU A 431 3.55 -10.32 -3.00
C LEU A 431 3.07 -8.86 -3.13
N PHE A 432 2.67 -8.43 -4.33
CA PHE A 432 2.15 -7.09 -4.57
C PHE A 432 0.67 -6.91 -4.15
N SER A 433 0.08 -7.87 -3.42
CA SER A 433 -1.26 -7.71 -2.85
C SER A 433 -1.29 -6.74 -1.66
N THR A 434 -0.15 -6.51 -1.02
CA THR A 434 0.08 -5.53 0.05
C THR A 434 0.92 -4.35 -0.47
N PRO A 435 0.71 -3.12 0.04
CA PRO A 435 1.57 -1.98 -0.31
C PRO A 435 3.01 -2.11 0.24
N LEU A 436 3.26 -2.97 1.24
CA LEU A 436 4.55 -3.07 1.93
C LEU A 436 5.66 -3.73 1.08
N TYR A 437 5.33 -4.83 0.38
CA TYR A 437 6.30 -5.55 -0.44
C TYR A 437 6.91 -4.73 -1.57
N PRO A 438 6.15 -3.92 -2.33
CA PRO A 438 6.72 -2.97 -3.27
C PRO A 438 7.88 -2.17 -2.67
N GLU A 439 7.71 -1.58 -1.49
CA GLU A 439 8.75 -0.80 -0.84
C GLU A 439 9.95 -1.65 -0.42
N GLU A 440 9.71 -2.83 0.16
CA GLU A 440 10.75 -3.76 0.56
C GLU A 440 11.56 -4.29 -0.63
N ILE A 441 10.92 -4.58 -1.76
CA ILE A 441 11.61 -5.02 -2.99
C ILE A 441 12.48 -3.87 -3.53
N LEU A 442 11.99 -2.63 -3.54
CA LEU A 442 12.78 -1.49 -4.02
C LEU A 442 13.98 -1.20 -3.10
N ARG A 443 13.81 -1.32 -1.78
CA ARG A 443 14.84 -0.95 -0.79
C ARG A 443 15.84 -2.07 -0.48
N ASN A 444 15.40 -3.32 -0.41
CA ASN A 444 16.17 -4.43 0.13
C ASN A 444 16.81 -5.29 -0.97
N GLU A 445 18.12 -5.16 -1.16
CA GLU A 445 18.88 -5.92 -2.16
C GLU A 445 18.75 -7.44 -1.97
N SER A 446 18.74 -7.93 -0.73
CA SER A 446 18.64 -9.37 -0.44
C SER A 446 17.34 -9.98 -0.96
N LEU A 447 16.25 -9.20 -1.00
CA LEU A 447 14.97 -9.63 -1.57
C LEU A 447 14.88 -9.35 -3.08
N ARG A 448 15.42 -8.21 -3.51
CA ARG A 448 15.35 -7.78 -4.91
C ARG A 448 16.15 -8.68 -5.84
N THR A 449 17.37 -9.05 -5.46
CA THR A 449 18.28 -9.84 -6.32
C THR A 449 17.67 -11.20 -6.70
N PRO A 450 17.13 -12.02 -5.77
CA PRO A 450 16.44 -13.26 -6.14
C PRO A 450 15.19 -13.06 -7.00
N ILE A 451 14.46 -11.95 -6.84
CA ILE A 451 13.32 -11.62 -7.71
C ILE A 451 13.78 -11.30 -9.13
N ILE A 452 14.82 -10.49 -9.29
CA ILE A 452 15.41 -10.15 -10.59
C ILE A 452 15.92 -11.42 -11.26
N GLN A 453 16.65 -12.27 -10.53
CA GLN A 453 17.14 -13.56 -11.03
C GLN A 453 16.00 -14.51 -11.46
N LEU A 454 14.89 -14.53 -10.70
CA LEU A 454 13.72 -15.33 -11.06
C LEU A 454 13.08 -14.82 -12.36
N ILE A 455 12.98 -13.50 -12.56
CA ILE A 455 12.49 -12.88 -13.79
C ILE A 455 13.41 -13.22 -14.97
N SER A 456 14.70 -12.89 -14.86
CA SER A 456 15.67 -12.99 -15.95
C SER A 456 15.85 -14.44 -16.41
N SER A 457 16.03 -15.37 -15.46
CA SER A 457 16.16 -16.80 -15.78
C SER A 457 14.87 -17.44 -16.32
N SER A 458 13.70 -16.85 -16.04
CA SER A 458 12.42 -17.34 -16.56
C SER A 458 12.14 -16.86 -17.98
N PHE A 459 12.72 -15.73 -18.40
CA PHE A 459 12.62 -15.29 -19.80
C PHE A 459 13.37 -16.20 -20.77
N LEU A 460 14.41 -16.89 -20.30
CA LEU A 460 15.19 -17.87 -21.07
C LEU A 460 14.44 -19.19 -21.34
N ASP A 461 13.22 -19.37 -20.82
CA ASP A 461 12.42 -20.56 -21.12
C ASP A 461 11.74 -20.42 -22.49
N ASP A 462 12.36 -21.03 -23.51
CA ASP A 462 11.84 -21.06 -24.88
C ASP A 462 10.64 -22.01 -25.04
N SER A 463 10.52 -23.00 -24.16
CA SER A 463 9.56 -24.11 -24.29
C SER A 463 8.17 -23.74 -23.80
N HIS A 464 8.05 -22.81 -22.84
CA HIS A 464 6.81 -22.54 -22.13
C HIS A 464 6.41 -21.07 -22.09
N ASN A 465 5.45 -20.71 -22.96
CA ASN A 465 4.88 -19.36 -23.02
C ASN A 465 4.33 -18.88 -21.65
N ASN A 466 3.74 -19.77 -20.84
CA ASN A 466 3.17 -19.40 -19.54
C ASN A 466 4.22 -18.91 -18.51
N ILE A 467 5.46 -19.40 -18.61
CA ILE A 467 6.56 -18.92 -17.76
C ILE A 467 6.91 -17.50 -18.19
N ARG A 468 7.09 -17.25 -19.50
CA ARG A 468 7.36 -15.90 -20.02
C ARG A 468 6.24 -14.91 -19.71
N VAL A 469 4.97 -15.33 -19.80
CA VAL A 469 3.82 -14.52 -19.37
C VAL A 469 3.92 -14.19 -17.88
N SER A 470 4.17 -15.17 -17.01
CA SER A 470 4.27 -14.93 -15.56
C SER A 470 5.48 -14.09 -15.17
N ALA A 471 6.62 -14.25 -15.86
CA ALA A 471 7.81 -13.42 -15.71
C ALA A 471 7.53 -11.97 -16.13
N SER A 472 6.82 -11.78 -17.24
CA SER A 472 6.41 -10.44 -17.70
C SER A 472 5.47 -9.75 -16.71
N SER A 473 4.53 -10.48 -16.10
CA SER A 473 3.66 -9.95 -15.03
C SER A 473 4.44 -9.53 -13.79
N LEU A 474 5.42 -10.33 -13.38
CA LEU A 474 6.26 -10.01 -12.22
C LEU A 474 7.14 -8.79 -12.49
N LEU A 475 7.78 -8.73 -13.66
CA LEU A 475 8.55 -7.57 -14.07
C LEU A 475 7.66 -6.33 -14.19
N PHE A 476 6.44 -6.47 -14.69
CA PHE A 476 5.48 -5.37 -14.75
C PHE A 476 5.16 -4.83 -13.34
N ASN A 477 4.95 -5.71 -12.36
CA ASN A 477 4.70 -5.29 -10.98
C ASN A 477 5.89 -4.53 -10.38
N VAL A 478 7.11 -5.03 -10.55
CA VAL A 478 8.35 -4.35 -10.11
C VAL A 478 8.51 -3.01 -10.81
N SER A 479 8.31 -2.98 -12.13
CA SER A 479 8.44 -1.77 -12.96
C SER A 479 7.38 -0.73 -12.60
N LEU A 480 6.15 -1.15 -12.30
CA LEU A 480 5.07 -0.29 -11.86
C LEU A 480 5.36 0.32 -10.48
N ALA A 481 5.86 -0.49 -9.54
CA ALA A 481 6.29 0.00 -8.23
C ALA A 481 7.42 1.02 -8.36
N ASN A 482 8.43 0.72 -9.17
CA ASN A 482 9.53 1.63 -9.46
C ASN A 482 9.05 2.93 -10.11
N ASN A 483 8.11 2.85 -11.05
CA ASN A 483 7.52 4.00 -11.72
C ASN A 483 6.81 4.92 -10.72
N LYS A 484 5.99 4.35 -9.84
CA LYS A 484 5.29 5.10 -8.78
C LYS A 484 6.29 5.75 -7.83
N ALA A 485 7.27 5.00 -7.34
CA ALA A 485 8.31 5.52 -6.47
C ALA A 485 9.09 6.68 -7.11
N ARG A 486 9.40 6.58 -8.41
CA ARG A 486 10.07 7.64 -9.17
C ARG A 486 9.24 8.91 -9.27
N ARG A 487 7.93 8.81 -9.52
CA ARG A 487 7.02 9.97 -9.56
C ARG A 487 6.84 10.62 -8.19
N ASP A 488 6.89 9.82 -7.14
CA ASP A 488 6.75 10.27 -5.74
C ASP A 488 8.09 10.69 -5.13
N ALA A 489 9.19 10.73 -5.91
CA ALA A 489 10.55 11.01 -5.46
C ALA A 489 11.02 10.14 -4.26
N ARG A 490 10.56 8.87 -4.23
CA ARG A 490 10.95 7.84 -3.26
C ARG A 490 12.12 7.00 -3.78
N ASN A 491 12.52 6.00 -2.98
CA ASN A 491 13.55 5.03 -3.36
C ASN A 491 13.14 4.25 -4.62
N VAL A 492 13.98 4.31 -5.64
CA VAL A 492 13.86 3.56 -6.90
C VAL A 492 14.82 2.37 -6.90
N ILE A 493 14.62 1.41 -7.80
CA ILE A 493 15.64 0.36 -8.00
C ILE A 493 16.97 0.99 -8.48
N PRO A 494 18.12 0.44 -8.05
CA PRO A 494 19.43 0.86 -8.55
C PRO A 494 19.57 0.71 -10.07
N ASP A 495 20.50 1.46 -10.67
CA ASP A 495 20.73 1.46 -12.11
C ASP A 495 21.16 0.08 -12.64
N GLY A 496 22.09 -0.60 -11.96
CA GLY A 496 22.53 -1.94 -12.37
C GLY A 496 21.40 -2.97 -12.43
N ASP A 497 20.51 -2.95 -11.44
CA ASP A 497 19.32 -3.81 -11.38
C ASP A 497 18.32 -3.46 -12.50
N SER A 498 18.17 -2.17 -12.78
CA SER A 498 17.31 -1.68 -13.87
C SER A 498 17.85 -2.08 -15.25
N VAL A 499 19.17 -2.05 -15.42
CA VAL A 499 19.88 -2.46 -16.64
C VAL A 499 19.72 -3.96 -16.88
N GLU A 500 19.86 -4.79 -15.84
CA GLU A 500 19.63 -6.24 -15.96
C GLU A 500 18.18 -6.56 -16.36
N LEU A 501 17.20 -5.92 -15.71
CA LEU A 501 15.79 -6.11 -16.04
C LEU A 501 15.46 -5.64 -17.46
N ALA A 502 16.04 -4.52 -17.90
CA ALA A 502 15.84 -3.99 -19.25
C ALA A 502 16.51 -4.87 -20.33
N ALA A 503 17.73 -5.35 -20.08
CA ALA A 503 18.43 -6.26 -20.99
C ALA A 503 17.66 -7.57 -21.16
N SER A 504 17.27 -8.20 -20.04
CA SER A 504 16.58 -9.49 -20.05
C SER A 504 15.22 -9.42 -20.75
N VAL A 505 14.42 -8.38 -20.50
CA VAL A 505 13.13 -8.23 -21.18
C VAL A 505 13.30 -7.87 -22.66
N LEU A 506 14.31 -7.08 -23.02
CA LEU A 506 14.56 -6.72 -24.42
C LEU A 506 14.98 -7.94 -25.24
N GLU A 507 15.85 -8.79 -24.68
CA GLU A 507 16.23 -10.06 -25.29
C GLU A 507 15.01 -10.98 -25.44
N ALA A 508 14.18 -11.10 -24.40
CA ALA A 508 12.95 -11.89 -24.42
C ALA A 508 11.96 -11.40 -25.48
N ILE A 509 11.79 -10.07 -25.60
CA ILE A 509 11.00 -9.47 -26.68
C ILE A 509 11.57 -9.90 -28.01
N GLY A 510 12.89 -9.77 -28.22
CA GLY A 510 13.57 -10.18 -29.46
C GLY A 510 13.32 -11.63 -29.85
N GLN A 511 13.23 -12.54 -28.89
CA GLN A 511 13.01 -13.98 -29.09
C GLN A 511 11.54 -14.38 -29.23
N GLU A 512 10.57 -13.56 -28.78
CA GLU A 512 9.16 -13.95 -28.79
C GLU A 512 8.56 -13.97 -30.21
N GLU A 513 8.08 -15.14 -30.65
CA GLU A 513 7.51 -15.34 -31.99
C GLU A 513 6.04 -15.78 -31.99
N SER A 514 5.52 -16.25 -30.86
CA SER A 514 4.26 -17.03 -30.85
C SER A 514 3.19 -16.54 -29.89
N SER A 515 3.56 -15.91 -28.77
CA SER A 515 2.63 -15.51 -27.71
C SER A 515 2.42 -13.99 -27.68
N PRO A 516 1.28 -13.50 -28.19
CA PRO A 516 0.90 -12.10 -28.06
C PRO A 516 0.82 -11.66 -26.59
N GLU A 517 0.33 -12.54 -25.71
CA GLU A 517 0.17 -12.25 -24.29
C GLU A 517 1.52 -12.01 -23.59
N ALA A 518 2.53 -12.84 -23.90
CA ALA A 518 3.88 -12.67 -23.38
C ALA A 518 4.50 -11.35 -23.87
N LEU A 519 4.40 -11.08 -25.18
CA LEU A 519 4.91 -9.83 -25.77
C LEU A 519 4.22 -8.60 -25.16
N GLN A 520 2.89 -8.63 -25.00
CA GLN A 520 2.13 -7.54 -24.40
C GLN A 520 2.63 -7.25 -22.97
N GLY A 521 2.79 -8.29 -22.15
CA GLY A 521 3.30 -8.16 -20.80
C GLY A 521 4.72 -7.58 -20.76
N MET A 522 5.61 -8.06 -21.63
CA MET A 522 6.99 -7.58 -21.73
C MET A 522 7.06 -6.10 -22.12
N LEU A 523 6.23 -5.66 -23.07
CA LEU A 523 6.16 -4.26 -23.50
C LEU A 523 5.61 -3.35 -22.39
N LEU A 524 4.58 -3.79 -21.65
CA LEU A 524 4.07 -3.04 -20.50
C LEU A 524 5.11 -2.93 -19.38
N ALA A 525 5.85 -4.00 -19.13
CA ALA A 525 6.95 -4.04 -18.17
C ALA A 525 8.05 -3.04 -18.54
N LEU A 526 8.64 -3.19 -19.73
CA LEU A 526 9.71 -2.30 -20.22
C LEU A 526 9.23 -0.84 -20.28
N GLY A 527 8.00 -0.61 -20.71
CA GLY A 527 7.44 0.72 -20.78
C GLY A 527 7.26 1.37 -19.41
N ASN A 528 6.83 0.64 -18.38
CA ASN A 528 6.76 1.18 -17.01
C ASN A 528 8.15 1.42 -16.41
N LEU A 529 9.14 0.58 -16.75
CA LEU A 529 10.53 0.75 -16.32
C LEU A 529 11.11 2.08 -16.86
N MET A 530 10.80 2.40 -18.12
CA MET A 530 11.30 3.59 -18.83
C MET A 530 10.45 4.85 -18.70
N TYR A 531 9.15 4.73 -18.47
CA TYR A 531 8.28 5.89 -18.34
C TYR A 531 8.72 6.75 -17.14
N CYS A 532 8.82 8.06 -17.34
CA CYS A 532 9.48 9.01 -16.44
C CYS A 532 10.92 8.68 -16.00
N ALA A 533 11.67 7.79 -16.68
CA ALA A 533 13.10 7.59 -16.41
C ALA A 533 13.94 8.77 -16.92
N PRO A 534 15.01 9.16 -16.21
CA PRO A 534 15.96 10.15 -16.71
C PRO A 534 16.51 9.75 -18.09
N SER A 535 16.56 10.70 -19.02
CA SER A 535 17.06 10.46 -20.38
C SER A 535 18.54 10.07 -20.44
N ASP A 536 19.29 10.38 -19.39
CA ASP A 536 20.71 10.11 -19.18
C ASP A 536 20.96 8.92 -18.23
N SER A 537 19.92 8.16 -17.87
CA SER A 537 20.08 6.94 -17.06
C SER A 537 20.83 5.83 -17.82
N GLU A 538 21.48 4.93 -17.07
CA GLU A 538 22.19 3.78 -17.65
C GLU A 538 21.27 2.88 -18.48
N VAL A 539 20.00 2.75 -18.06
CA VAL A 539 18.98 2.00 -18.80
C VAL A 539 18.65 2.66 -20.14
N ALA A 540 18.55 3.99 -20.17
CA ALA A 540 18.33 4.72 -21.42
C ALA A 540 19.51 4.52 -22.39
N ASP A 541 20.74 4.56 -21.89
CA ASP A 541 21.94 4.31 -22.70
C ASP A 541 22.04 2.85 -23.18
N LEU A 542 21.66 1.88 -22.36
CA LEU A 542 21.55 0.46 -22.75
C LEU A 542 20.56 0.29 -23.91
N LEU A 543 19.33 0.79 -23.76
CA LEU A 543 18.29 0.62 -24.78
C LEU A 543 18.62 1.29 -26.11
N ARG A 544 19.35 2.42 -26.07
CA ARG A 544 19.94 3.02 -27.29
C ARG A 544 21.00 2.12 -27.91
N THR A 545 21.92 1.60 -27.10
CA THR A 545 23.04 0.79 -27.58
C THR A 545 22.59 -0.55 -28.17
N MET A 546 21.49 -1.10 -27.67
CA MET A 546 20.90 -2.35 -28.15
C MET A 546 19.89 -2.17 -29.30
N ASP A 547 19.77 -0.96 -29.88
CA ASP A 547 18.79 -0.64 -30.92
C ASP A 547 17.35 -1.08 -30.57
N ALA A 548 16.95 -0.85 -29.31
CA ALA A 548 15.70 -1.37 -28.77
C ALA A 548 14.45 -0.87 -29.53
N GLU A 549 14.50 0.36 -30.07
CA GLU A 549 13.44 0.92 -30.92
C GLU A 549 13.17 0.00 -32.12
N ASP A 550 14.20 -0.31 -32.90
CA ASP A 550 14.07 -1.11 -34.12
C ASP A 550 13.72 -2.57 -33.81
N ALA A 551 14.30 -3.13 -32.73
CA ALA A 551 13.98 -4.48 -32.28
C ALA A 551 12.49 -4.63 -31.95
N ILE A 552 11.91 -3.67 -31.23
CA ILE A 552 10.48 -3.67 -30.88
C ILE A 552 9.61 -3.42 -32.12
N LEU A 553 9.93 -2.42 -32.93
CA LEU A 553 9.16 -2.10 -34.14
C LEU A 553 9.17 -3.26 -35.15
N GLY A 554 10.26 -4.02 -35.22
CA GLY A 554 10.39 -5.22 -36.04
C GLY A 554 9.31 -6.27 -35.75
N LYS A 555 8.83 -6.37 -34.50
CA LYS A 555 7.78 -7.32 -34.09
C LYS A 555 6.42 -7.04 -34.69
N LYS A 556 6.19 -5.86 -35.26
CA LYS A 556 4.92 -5.51 -35.91
C LYS A 556 4.57 -6.43 -37.08
N LYS A 557 5.58 -7.04 -37.72
CA LYS A 557 5.37 -8.03 -38.79
C LYS A 557 4.72 -9.32 -38.28
N GLN A 558 5.15 -9.79 -37.11
CA GLN A 558 4.66 -11.01 -36.46
C GLN A 558 3.38 -10.74 -35.66
N PHE A 559 3.28 -9.57 -35.03
CA PHE A 559 2.17 -9.18 -34.14
C PHE A 559 1.48 -7.88 -34.61
N PRO A 560 0.79 -7.88 -35.75
CA PRO A 560 0.26 -6.66 -36.36
C PRO A 560 -0.86 -5.99 -35.56
N LYS A 561 -1.49 -6.71 -34.63
CA LYS A 561 -2.58 -6.21 -33.77
C LYS A 561 -2.10 -5.58 -32.47
N GLU A 562 -0.83 -5.76 -32.11
CA GLU A 562 -0.29 -5.27 -30.85
C GLU A 562 0.04 -3.76 -30.96
N LYS A 563 -0.72 -2.95 -30.23
CA LYS A 563 -0.60 -1.48 -30.28
C LYS A 563 0.60 -1.00 -29.46
N LEU A 564 0.96 -1.72 -28.41
CA LEU A 564 2.09 -1.38 -27.54
C LEU A 564 3.42 -1.38 -28.28
N ILE A 565 3.55 -2.11 -29.39
CA ILE A 565 4.75 -2.05 -30.24
C ILE A 565 5.00 -0.63 -30.73
N THR A 566 3.93 0.07 -31.16
CA THR A 566 4.06 1.45 -31.65
C THR A 566 4.20 2.44 -30.49
N GLU A 567 3.47 2.22 -29.39
CA GLU A 567 3.55 3.09 -28.20
C GLU A 567 4.92 3.02 -27.51
N VAL A 568 5.46 1.83 -27.28
CA VAL A 568 6.77 1.65 -26.65
C VAL A 568 7.89 1.95 -27.63
N GLY A 569 7.86 1.35 -28.83
CA GLY A 569 8.94 1.52 -29.82
C GLY A 569 9.05 2.94 -30.35
N ALA A 570 8.00 3.46 -31.00
CA ALA A 570 8.08 4.74 -31.70
C ALA A 570 7.88 5.97 -30.78
N GLU A 571 6.98 5.90 -29.80
CA GLU A 571 6.73 7.05 -28.91
C GLU A 571 7.72 7.06 -27.74
N LEU A 572 7.69 6.05 -26.86
CA LEU A 572 8.49 6.06 -25.64
C LEU A 572 9.99 6.01 -25.92
N LEU A 573 10.46 5.03 -26.70
CA LEU A 573 11.88 4.92 -27.02
C LEU A 573 12.26 5.91 -28.12
N GLY A 574 11.53 5.89 -29.24
CA GLY A 574 11.87 6.67 -30.42
C GLY A 574 11.80 8.19 -30.23
N LYS A 575 10.79 8.73 -29.53
CA LYS A 575 10.74 10.17 -29.20
C LYS A 575 11.28 10.47 -27.81
N GLY A 576 11.02 9.62 -26.82
CA GLY A 576 11.38 9.86 -25.43
C GLY A 576 12.87 9.70 -25.11
N LEU A 577 13.61 8.85 -25.85
CA LEU A 577 15.06 8.67 -25.65
C LEU A 577 15.95 9.45 -26.62
N ARG A 578 15.37 10.25 -27.55
CA ARG A 578 16.17 11.13 -28.39
C ARG A 578 16.86 12.17 -27.52
N ARG A 579 18.19 12.22 -27.60
CA ARG A 579 18.94 13.33 -27.00
C ARG A 579 18.53 14.62 -27.74
N PRO A 580 18.29 15.72 -27.00
CA PRO A 580 17.89 17.00 -27.58
C PRO A 580 18.92 17.55 -28.58
#